data_AF-A0A7S2HGQ6-F1
#
_entry.id   AF-A0A7S2HGQ6-F1
#
_cell.length_a   1.000
_cell.length_b   1.000
_cell.length_c   1.000
_cell.angle_alpha   90.00
_cell.angle_beta   90.00
_cell.angle_gamma   90.00
#
_symmetry.space_group_name_H-M   'P 1'
#
loop_
_entity.id
_entity.type
_entity.pdbx_description
1 polymer ?
#
loop_
_entity_poly.entity_id
_entity_poly.type
_entity_poly.pdbx_seq_one_letter_code
_entity_poly.pdbx_strand_id
1 'polypeptide(L)'
;VAHLGIEEGAGSWQRTRGNLKYLLRSYMADDSFDWLVYGQDDLLIVVDNLVAYLASDAIDHLHRSGAPLYLGRRFIYPGNVRAPPGLIFNSGGAGYLLNRKALQLLVAALDTP
;
A
#
# COMPACT_ATOMS: atom_id res chain seq x y z
N VAL A 1 5.83 16.36 -12.77
CA VAL A 1 5.64 17.62 -12.01
C VAL A 1 6.45 17.51 -10.74
N ALA A 2 7.40 18.42 -10.51
CA ALA A 2 8.23 18.44 -9.31
C ALA A 2 7.36 18.80 -8.09
N HIS A 3 7.55 18.09 -6.97
CA HIS A 3 6.88 18.44 -5.72
C HIS A 3 7.55 19.69 -5.10
N LEU A 4 6.76 20.65 -4.64
CA LEU A 4 7.23 21.96 -4.16
C LEU A 4 7.19 22.11 -2.62
N GLY A 5 7.19 21.01 -1.88
CA GLY A 5 7.56 21.02 -0.45
C GLY A 5 6.83 22.01 0.46
N ILE A 6 5.50 22.14 0.37
CA ILE A 6 4.75 22.91 1.39
C ILE A 6 4.11 21.91 2.35
N GLU A 7 4.88 21.62 3.41
CA GLU A 7 4.47 20.85 4.57
C GLU A 7 3.58 21.70 5.48
N GLU A 8 2.27 21.70 5.26
CA GLU A 8 1.27 21.74 6.34
C GLU A 8 -0.12 21.50 5.74
N GLY A 9 -0.83 20.49 6.26
CA GLY A 9 -2.25 20.25 5.99
C GLY A 9 -2.62 19.45 4.73
N ALA A 10 -1.86 19.51 3.64
CA ALA A 10 -2.19 18.83 2.37
C ALA A 10 -1.22 17.70 1.93
N GLY A 11 -0.13 17.49 2.70
CA GLY A 11 1.07 16.80 2.22
C GLY A 11 1.10 15.27 2.32
N SER A 12 0.40 14.65 3.26
CA SER A 12 0.57 13.20 3.52
C SER A 12 0.04 12.34 2.38
N TRP A 13 -1.17 12.60 1.90
CA TRP A 13 -1.75 11.84 0.78
C TRP A 13 -0.97 12.04 -0.53
N GLN A 14 -0.57 13.28 -0.85
CA GLN A 14 0.20 13.54 -2.06
C GLN A 14 1.60 12.90 -1.99
N ARG A 15 2.21 12.87 -0.80
CA ARG A 15 3.46 12.14 -0.54
C ARG A 15 3.25 10.63 -0.72
N THR A 16 2.21 10.05 -0.11
CA THR A 16 1.90 8.61 -0.29
C THR A 16 1.69 8.27 -1.75
N ARG A 17 0.87 9.05 -2.47
CA ARG A 17 0.63 8.90 -3.91
C ARG A 17 1.94 8.99 -4.73
N GLY A 18 2.82 9.94 -4.41
CA GLY A 18 4.13 10.08 -5.03
C GLY A 18 5.04 8.87 -4.76
N ASN A 19 5.13 8.43 -3.50
CA ASN A 19 5.95 7.30 -3.07
C ASN A 19 5.50 6.01 -3.77
N LEU A 20 4.20 5.71 -3.80
CA LEU A 20 3.67 4.50 -4.43
C LEU A 20 3.98 4.46 -5.94
N LYS A 21 3.87 5.59 -6.64
CA LYS A 21 4.26 5.70 -8.05
C LYS A 21 5.75 5.50 -8.27
N TYR A 22 6.57 6.10 -7.42
CA TYR A 22 8.02 5.97 -7.48
C TYR A 22 8.45 4.52 -7.25
N LEU A 23 7.97 3.90 -6.17
CA LEU A 23 8.28 2.53 -5.80
C LEU A 23 7.85 1.54 -6.89
N LEU A 24 6.66 1.73 -7.47
CA LEU A 24 6.19 0.90 -8.58
C LEU A 24 7.15 0.97 -9.77
N ARG A 25 7.52 2.19 -10.20
CA ARG A 25 8.37 2.40 -11.37
C ARG A 25 9.82 1.96 -11.15
N SER A 26 10.36 2.15 -9.95
CA SER A 26 11.79 2.00 -9.67
C SER A 26 12.19 0.63 -9.14
N TYR A 27 11.29 -0.09 -8.47
CA TYR A 27 11.63 -1.35 -7.78
C TYR A 27 10.65 -2.50 -8.06
N MET A 28 9.52 -2.24 -8.70
CA MET A 28 8.51 -3.27 -8.93
C MET A 28 8.23 -3.48 -10.43
N ALA A 29 8.84 -2.68 -11.30
CA ALA A 29 8.63 -2.72 -12.74
C ALA A 29 9.52 -3.76 -13.44
N ASP A 30 10.66 -4.12 -12.86
CA ASP A 30 11.66 -5.06 -13.38
C ASP A 30 11.65 -6.41 -12.64
N ASP A 31 10.54 -6.69 -11.92
CA ASP A 31 10.36 -7.89 -11.10
C ASP A 31 11.40 -8.08 -9.98
N SER A 32 12.14 -7.03 -9.58
CA SER A 32 13.14 -7.12 -8.51
C SER A 32 12.57 -7.37 -7.11
N PHE A 33 11.30 -6.99 -6.87
CA PHE A 33 10.60 -7.22 -5.60
C PHE A 33 9.16 -7.66 -5.83
N ASP A 34 8.67 -8.64 -5.04
CA ASP A 34 7.30 -9.16 -5.15
C ASP A 34 6.29 -8.45 -4.23
N TRP A 35 6.80 -7.93 -3.10
CA TRP A 35 6.01 -7.36 -2.02
C TRP A 35 6.53 -5.99 -1.61
N LEU A 36 5.62 -5.03 -1.50
CA LEU A 36 5.85 -3.76 -0.86
C LEU A 36 5.31 -3.82 0.57
N VAL A 37 6.13 -3.45 1.55
CA VAL A 37 5.64 -3.04 2.88
C VAL A 37 5.67 -1.51 2.94
N TYR A 38 4.54 -0.90 3.33
CA TYR A 38 4.42 0.54 3.43
C TYR A 38 3.91 0.94 4.81
N GLY A 39 4.58 1.88 5.45
CA GLY A 39 4.24 2.39 6.77
C GLY A 39 4.97 3.69 7.09
N GLN A 40 4.77 4.19 8.32
CA GLN A 40 5.49 5.34 8.86
C GLN A 40 6.81 4.93 9.53
N ASP A 41 7.60 5.90 9.98
CA ASP A 41 8.93 5.73 10.57
C ASP A 41 8.92 5.11 11.98
N ASP A 42 7.74 5.05 12.61
CA ASP A 42 7.48 4.39 13.89
C ASP A 42 7.01 2.91 13.75
N LEU A 43 7.05 2.34 12.54
CA LEU A 43 6.69 0.95 12.28
C LEU A 43 7.83 -0.02 12.63
N LEU A 44 7.55 -0.97 13.53
CA LEU A 44 8.42 -2.13 13.78
C LEU A 44 7.91 -3.36 13.01
N ILE A 45 8.78 -4.02 12.25
CA ILE A 45 8.47 -5.26 11.53
C ILE A 45 9.37 -6.39 12.04
N VAL A 46 8.76 -7.48 12.50
CA VAL A 46 9.47 -8.74 12.73
C VAL A 46 9.53 -9.50 11.41
N VAL A 47 10.65 -9.37 10.69
CA VAL A 47 10.79 -9.81 9.30
C VAL A 47 10.55 -11.32 9.15
N ASP A 48 11.05 -12.15 10.07
CA ASP A 48 10.87 -13.60 9.99
C ASP A 48 9.38 -14.01 10.05
N ASN A 49 8.62 -13.36 10.93
CA ASN A 49 7.17 -13.60 11.02
C ASN A 49 6.46 -13.15 9.73
N LEU A 50 6.88 -12.03 9.16
CA LEU A 50 6.32 -11.55 7.90
C LEU A 50 6.60 -12.53 6.76
N VAL A 51 7.84 -13.00 6.61
CA VAL A 51 8.23 -13.95 5.57
C VAL A 51 7.46 -15.26 5.75
N ALA A 52 7.38 -15.79 6.97
CA ALA A 52 6.61 -17.00 7.26
C ALA A 52 5.12 -16.83 6.92
N TYR A 53 4.53 -15.67 7.22
CA TYR A 53 3.15 -15.36 6.86
C TYR A 53 2.94 -15.31 5.34
N LEU A 54 3.84 -14.63 4.60
CA LEU A 54 3.76 -14.53 3.14
C LEU A 54 4.00 -15.88 2.45
N ALA A 55 4.80 -16.76 3.05
CA ALA A 55 5.05 -18.12 2.57
C ALA A 55 3.95 -19.13 2.97
N SER A 56 2.95 -18.72 3.76
CA SER A 56 1.83 -19.61 4.10
C SER A 56 1.04 -19.99 2.85
N ASP A 57 0.57 -21.24 2.78
CA ASP A 57 -0.10 -21.80 1.60
C ASP A 57 -1.21 -20.90 1.04
N ALA A 58 -2.02 -20.32 1.93
CA ALA A 58 -3.12 -19.45 1.53
C ALA A 58 -2.63 -18.17 0.82
N ILE A 59 -1.59 -17.53 1.34
CA ILE A 59 -1.08 -16.26 0.79
C ILE A 59 -0.26 -16.53 -0.46
N ASP A 60 0.62 -17.53 -0.43
CA ASP A 60 1.47 -17.90 -1.56
C ASP A 60 0.64 -18.40 -2.75
N HIS A 61 -0.40 -19.22 -2.52
CA HIS A 61 -1.31 -19.66 -3.58
C HIS A 61 -2.04 -18.47 -4.25
N LEU A 62 -2.56 -17.54 -3.45
CA LEU A 62 -3.21 -16.34 -3.98
C LEU A 62 -2.23 -15.45 -4.76
N HIS A 63 -1.02 -15.27 -4.23
CA HIS A 63 0.01 -14.48 -4.89
C HIS A 63 0.40 -15.09 -6.25
N ARG A 64 0.70 -16.39 -6.29
CA ARG A 64 1.09 -17.11 -7.52
C ARG A 64 -0.04 -17.25 -8.54
N SER A 65 -1.30 -17.26 -8.10
CA SER A 65 -2.45 -17.20 -9.03
C SER A 65 -2.66 -15.82 -9.66
N GLY A 66 -1.85 -14.82 -9.29
CA GLY A 66 -1.91 -13.47 -9.82
C GLY A 66 -2.99 -12.60 -9.19
N ALA A 67 -3.54 -13.01 -8.04
CA ALA A 67 -4.53 -12.20 -7.32
C ALA A 67 -3.89 -10.90 -6.80
N PRO A 68 -4.56 -9.74 -6.89
CA PRO A 68 -4.09 -8.52 -6.24
C PRO A 68 -4.31 -8.62 -4.73
N LEU A 69 -3.23 -8.56 -3.96
CA LEU A 69 -3.27 -8.68 -2.50
C LEU A 69 -2.96 -7.35 -1.81
N TYR A 70 -3.92 -6.87 -1.02
CA TYR A 70 -3.80 -5.72 -0.14
C TYR A 70 -4.02 -6.16 1.30
N LEU A 71 -2.91 -6.41 2.00
CA LEU A 71 -2.90 -7.06 3.32
C LEU A 71 -2.55 -6.05 4.41
N GLY A 72 -3.06 -6.26 5.62
CA GLY A 72 -2.78 -5.39 6.76
C GLY A 72 -3.94 -5.35 7.75
N ARG A 73 -3.89 -4.39 8.67
CA ARG A 73 -4.98 -4.15 9.61
C ARG A 73 -6.11 -3.40 8.92
N ARG A 74 -7.25 -4.07 8.77
CA ARG A 74 -8.49 -3.48 8.24
C ARG A 74 -9.13 -2.54 9.26
N PHE A 75 -9.36 -1.32 8.84
CA PHE A 75 -10.15 -0.32 9.54
C PHE A 75 -11.42 -0.03 8.75
N ILE A 76 -12.47 0.38 9.46
CA ILE A 76 -13.72 0.85 8.86
C ILE A 76 -13.72 2.37 8.98
N TYR A 77 -13.85 3.04 7.84
CA TYR A 77 -13.95 4.50 7.81
C TYR A 77 -15.27 4.93 8.45
N PRO A 78 -15.24 5.82 9.46
CA PRO A 78 -16.46 6.24 10.17
C PRO A 78 -17.34 7.20 9.35
N GLY A 79 -16.89 7.62 8.17
CA GLY A 79 -17.60 8.59 7.34
C GLY A 79 -17.26 10.03 7.71
N ASN A 80 -17.45 10.93 6.75
CA ASN A 80 -17.51 12.38 6.97
C ASN A 80 -18.27 13.06 5.82
N VAL A 81 -18.25 14.38 5.76
CA VAL A 81 -18.90 15.17 4.69
C VAL A 81 -18.39 14.88 3.26
N ARG A 82 -17.25 14.22 3.11
CA ARG A 82 -16.61 13.89 1.82
C ARG A 82 -16.78 12.43 1.40
N ALA A 83 -17.03 11.52 2.34
CA ALA A 83 -17.18 10.09 2.04
C ALA A 83 -18.08 9.40 3.08
N PRO A 84 -18.97 8.47 2.64
CA PRO A 84 -19.85 7.74 3.53
C PRO A 84 -19.08 6.77 4.46
N PRO A 85 -19.67 6.37 5.60
CA PRO A 85 -19.11 5.33 6.45
C PRO A 85 -19.08 3.97 5.73
N GLY A 86 -18.28 3.04 6.27
CA GLY A 86 -18.27 1.64 5.83
C GLY A 86 -17.19 1.28 4.82
N LEU A 87 -16.41 2.25 4.33
CA LEU A 87 -15.23 1.97 3.50
C LEU A 87 -14.18 1.22 4.33
N ILE A 88 -13.72 0.09 3.81
CA ILE A 88 -12.67 -0.71 4.46
C ILE A 88 -11.32 -0.34 3.84
N PHE A 89 -10.33 -0.08 4.68
CA PHE A 89 -8.97 0.26 4.23
C PHE A 89 -7.92 -0.24 5.23
N ASN A 90 -6.66 -0.34 4.79
CA ASN A 90 -5.54 -0.52 5.71
C ASN A 90 -4.86 0.85 5.94
N SER A 91 -4.65 1.21 7.21
CA SER A 91 -4.02 2.47 7.58
C SER A 91 -2.50 2.42 7.43
N GLY A 92 -1.88 3.57 7.11
CA GLY A 92 -0.42 3.70 7.05
C GLY A 92 0.28 3.51 8.41
N GLY A 93 -0.37 3.86 9.52
CA GLY A 93 0.25 3.72 10.86
C GLY A 93 0.44 2.26 11.28
N ALA A 94 -0.52 1.38 11.00
CA ALA A 94 -0.37 -0.05 11.26
C ALA A 94 0.54 -0.76 10.23
N GLY A 95 0.94 -0.05 9.19
CA GLY A 95 1.54 -0.62 7.99
C GLY A 95 0.57 -1.46 7.17
N TYR A 96 0.89 -1.62 5.89
CA TYR A 96 0.20 -2.53 4.99
C TYR A 96 1.15 -3.11 3.96
N LEU A 97 0.73 -4.23 3.37
CA LEU A 97 1.43 -4.89 2.28
C LEU A 97 0.62 -4.84 0.99
N LEU A 98 1.35 -4.66 -0.11
CA LEU A 98 0.82 -4.80 -1.45
C LEU A 98 1.72 -5.77 -2.21
N ASN A 99 1.14 -6.76 -2.87
CA ASN A 99 1.90 -7.42 -3.93
C ASN A 99 1.97 -6.52 -5.17
N ARG A 100 2.90 -6.82 -6.08
CA ARG A 100 3.11 -6.04 -7.31
C ARG A 100 1.80 -5.77 -8.07
N LYS A 101 0.94 -6.78 -8.22
CA LYS A 101 -0.35 -6.65 -8.93
C LYS A 101 -1.30 -5.65 -8.26
N ALA A 102 -1.42 -5.70 -6.93
CA ALA A 102 -2.24 -4.73 -6.19
C ALA A 102 -1.68 -3.32 -6.30
N LEU A 103 -0.35 -3.16 -6.22
CA LEU A 103 0.29 -1.84 -6.38
C LEU A 103 0.07 -1.26 -7.78
N GLN A 104 0.14 -2.07 -8.83
CA GLN A 104 -0.17 -1.66 -10.21
C GLN A 104 -1.60 -1.12 -10.34
N LEU A 105 -2.58 -1.87 -9.83
CA LEU A 105 -3.99 -1.48 -9.87
C LEU A 105 -4.24 -0.20 -9.06
N LEU A 106 -3.67 -0.13 -7.87
CA LEU A 106 -3.79 1.06 -7.02
C LEU A 106 -3.24 2.28 -7.75
N VAL A 107 -1.99 2.22 -8.24
CA VAL A 107 -1.34 3.35 -8.92
C VAL A 107 -2.10 3.79 -10.16
N ALA A 108 -2.64 2.86 -10.96
CA ALA A 108 -3.47 3.18 -12.12
C ALA A 108 -4.76 3.94 -11.72
N ALA A 109 -5.33 3.60 -10.57
CA ALA A 109 -6.54 4.25 -10.05
C ALA A 109 -6.29 5.59 -9.34
N LEU A 110 -5.07 5.88 -8.84
CA LEU A 110 -4.78 7.07 -8.02
C LEU A 110 -5.09 8.42 -8.67
N ASP A 111 -5.17 8.47 -10.00
CA ASP A 111 -5.44 9.68 -10.78
C ASP A 111 -6.79 9.63 -11.51
N THR A 112 -7.56 8.55 -11.33
CA THR A 112 -8.90 8.45 -11.90
C THR A 112 -9.86 9.23 -11.00
N PRO A 113 -10.65 10.17 -11.55
CA PRO A 113 -11.58 10.98 -10.77
C PRO A 113 -12.70 10.16 -10.11
#